data_AF-A0A8B7JI95-F1
#
_entry.id   AF-A0A8B7JI95-F1
#
_cell.length_a   1.000
_cell.length_b   1.000
_cell.length_c   1.000
_cell.angle_alpha   90.00
_cell.angle_beta   90.00
_cell.angle_gamma   90.00
#
_symmetry.space_group_name_H-M   'P 1'
#
loop_
_entity.id
_entity.type
_entity.pdbx_description
1 polymer ?
#
loop_
_entity_poly.entity_id
_entity_poly.type
_entity_poly.pdbx_seq_one_letter_code
_entity_poly.pdbx_strand_id
1 'polypeptide(L)'
;PPQAPALEDSLNTLFAPLIISCTALLEKLSDTYTCFTAEPGRHLHVLHMVGLRPADSEQRERVWGLLRGLLETYSRLREEDQSFAVEAVERLIHPQLCEQCIEFLERQVVQHINGSAERGGDEVGHAFLLVNTKLLAFYSRRVFLDANLLEGYCPMLPHTMHCLPLWPGISLVLLTKGPMTHVAVTLHQLLDGFLVLEKKLEEGQEVGAPRAYPFLAELRQRMDKFVKKLSGQDLQNAWVEFKNKMFSRSEPGSLLEVLQALANVKRQLCSVYRQLFLTSASQSLSQGLRDRAQKLIREKLLDWRDFLLVKSRRNITMVSYLEDFPGLVHFIYVDRTAGQMMAPSLSVTEKSSSELGKGPLAQFIKSKVWSLIGLARRYLQKGYTTLMLQDGDYCCSYFLWFENELGCKLEVIEVPVLSDDSTPIGMLAGDYYRKLLRYYSKNHQAEVVKCYELLTVHLGIIPSELVVQQACDLARRLWEPSRIPLL
;
A
#
# COMPACT_ATOMS: atom_id res chain seq x y z
N PRO A 1 -10.71 11.03 33.35
CA PRO A 1 -10.82 10.23 32.10
C PRO A 1 -9.63 10.53 31.16
N PRO A 2 -8.84 9.53 30.72
CA PRO A 2 -7.79 9.78 29.75
C PRO A 2 -8.46 10.21 28.43
N GLN A 3 -8.07 11.37 27.90
CA GLN A 3 -8.53 11.87 26.61
C GLN A 3 -8.23 10.81 25.54
N ALA A 4 -9.25 10.47 24.74
CA ALA A 4 -9.05 9.68 23.53
C ALA A 4 -8.02 10.40 22.63
N PRO A 5 -7.09 9.67 21.98
CA PRO A 5 -6.18 10.29 21.02
C PRO A 5 -6.98 11.06 19.97
N ALA A 6 -6.45 12.18 19.49
CA ALA A 6 -7.11 12.97 18.46
C ALA A 6 -7.40 12.09 17.24
N LEU A 7 -8.49 12.37 16.51
CA LEU A 7 -8.87 11.60 15.32
C LEU A 7 -7.69 11.50 14.33
N GLU A 8 -6.87 12.54 14.24
CA GLU A 8 -5.63 12.61 13.45
C GLU A 8 -4.56 11.61 13.91
N ASP A 9 -4.40 11.37 15.22
CA ASP A 9 -3.46 10.38 15.77
C ASP A 9 -3.95 8.94 15.52
N SER A 10 -5.26 8.72 15.59
CA SER A 10 -5.88 7.42 15.28
C SER A 10 -5.88 7.12 13.78
N LEU A 11 -6.01 8.14 12.93
CA LEU A 11 -5.85 8.04 11.49
C LEU A 11 -4.39 7.70 11.18
N ASN A 12 -3.41 8.47 11.66
CA ASN A 12 -1.98 8.25 11.39
C ASN A 12 -1.46 6.86 11.78
N THR A 13 -1.98 6.24 12.86
CA THR A 13 -1.53 4.92 13.33
C THR A 13 -2.25 3.75 12.64
N LEU A 14 -3.51 3.90 12.22
CA LEU A 14 -4.24 2.87 11.47
C LEU A 14 -3.97 2.93 9.96
N PHE A 15 -3.78 4.13 9.41
CA PHE A 15 -3.40 4.33 8.01
C PHE A 15 -1.97 3.90 7.74
N ALA A 16 -1.13 3.85 8.76
CA ALA A 16 0.29 3.61 8.63
C ALA A 16 0.61 2.19 8.10
N PRO A 17 0.11 1.11 8.76
CA PRO A 17 0.20 -0.25 8.26
C PRO A 17 -0.59 -0.42 6.97
N LEU A 18 -1.65 0.36 6.75
CA LEU A 18 -2.41 0.33 5.51
C LEU A 18 -1.68 1.00 4.36
N ILE A 19 -0.92 2.08 4.55
CA ILE A 19 -0.07 2.68 3.52
C ILE A 19 1.03 1.69 3.19
N ILE A 20 1.68 1.08 4.18
CA ILE A 20 2.70 0.06 3.95
C ILE A 20 2.12 -1.17 3.26
N SER A 21 0.97 -1.67 3.72
CA SER A 21 0.25 -2.77 3.08
C SER A 21 -0.16 -2.37 1.67
N CYS A 22 -0.71 -1.18 1.47
CA CYS A 22 -1.10 -0.67 0.17
C CYS A 22 0.12 -0.49 -0.72
N THR A 23 1.24 0.08 -0.30
CA THR A 23 2.44 0.23 -1.13
C THR A 23 3.06 -1.13 -1.44
N ALA A 24 3.15 -2.05 -0.47
CA ALA A 24 3.69 -3.39 -0.66
C ALA A 24 2.76 -4.31 -1.49
N LEU A 25 1.44 -4.11 -1.41
CA LEU A 25 0.43 -4.96 -2.07
C LEU A 25 -0.11 -4.37 -3.38
N LEU A 26 -0.21 -3.03 -3.52
CA LEU A 26 -0.61 -2.34 -4.76
C LEU A 26 0.33 -2.66 -5.90
N GLU A 27 1.59 -2.95 -5.60
CA GLU A 27 2.52 -3.29 -6.65
C GLU A 27 2.28 -4.66 -7.28
N LYS A 28 1.45 -5.56 -6.70
CA LYS A 28 0.98 -6.79 -7.39
C LYS A 28 0.40 -6.52 -8.79
N LEU A 29 0.14 -5.25 -9.13
CA LEU A 29 -0.58 -4.78 -10.31
C LEU A 29 0.19 -3.80 -11.20
N SER A 30 1.50 -3.66 -11.04
CA SER A 30 2.36 -2.86 -11.95
C SER A 30 2.08 -1.38 -12.18
N ASP A 31 1.02 -0.73 -11.69
CA ASP A 31 0.89 0.73 -11.86
C ASP A 31 0.38 1.53 -10.65
N THR A 32 0.52 2.83 -10.86
CA THR A 32 0.54 3.98 -9.98
C THR A 32 -0.84 4.41 -9.49
N TYR A 33 -0.95 4.54 -8.16
CA TYR A 33 -1.98 5.28 -7.41
C TYR A 33 -3.41 4.73 -7.44
N THR A 34 -3.83 4.11 -6.33
CA THR A 34 -5.26 4.00 -5.98
C THR A 34 -5.69 5.19 -5.13
N CYS A 35 -6.93 5.61 -5.34
CA CYS A 35 -7.52 6.75 -4.65
C CYS A 35 -8.31 6.29 -3.42
N PHE A 36 -8.05 6.88 -2.24
CA PHE A 36 -8.84 6.61 -1.03
C PHE A 36 -9.49 7.88 -0.48
N THR A 37 -10.74 7.74 -0.08
CA THR A 37 -11.47 8.72 0.73
C THR A 37 -11.72 8.12 2.12
N ALA A 38 -11.28 8.83 3.16
CA ALA A 38 -11.64 8.49 4.54
C ALA A 38 -12.85 9.32 5.00
N GLU A 39 -13.90 8.67 5.51
CA GLU A 39 -15.01 9.37 6.15
C GLU A 39 -14.59 9.94 7.52
N PRO A 40 -14.97 11.18 7.89
CA PRO A 40 -15.98 12.04 7.28
C PRO A 40 -15.36 13.10 6.35
N GLY A 41 -15.02 12.71 5.11
CA GLY A 41 -14.87 13.62 3.98
C GLY A 41 -13.75 14.67 4.04
N ARG A 42 -12.80 14.60 4.98
CA ARG A 42 -11.77 15.64 5.14
C ARG A 42 -10.39 15.30 4.56
N HIS A 43 -10.07 14.02 4.35
CA HIS A 43 -8.74 13.64 3.88
C HIS A 43 -8.84 12.69 2.68
N LEU A 44 -8.59 13.29 1.53
CA LEU A 44 -8.42 12.62 0.25
C LEU A 44 -6.95 12.14 0.17
N HIS A 45 -6.69 10.86 0.38
CA HIS A 45 -5.38 10.27 0.09
C HIS A 45 -5.39 9.76 -1.34
N VAL A 46 -5.33 10.72 -2.26
CA VAL A 46 -4.85 10.46 -3.63
C VAL A 46 -3.52 11.16 -3.73
N LEU A 47 -2.45 10.41 -3.94
CA LEU A 47 -1.21 10.97 -4.46
C LEU A 47 -1.49 11.28 -5.94
N HIS A 48 -2.24 12.35 -6.14
CA HIS A 48 -2.68 12.82 -7.44
C HIS A 48 -1.48 13.51 -8.09
N MET A 49 -0.70 12.77 -8.88
CA MET A 49 0.17 13.37 -9.90
C MET A 49 -0.64 13.93 -11.07
N VAL A 50 -1.59 14.81 -10.79
CA VAL A 50 -2.17 15.68 -11.82
C VAL A 50 -2.13 17.10 -11.28
N GLY A 51 -1.12 17.82 -11.76
CA GLY A 51 -0.97 19.27 -11.68
C GLY A 51 -0.73 19.83 -10.27
N LEU A 52 0.54 19.86 -9.83
CA LEU A 52 1.04 20.72 -8.73
C LEU A 52 0.94 22.23 -9.04
N ARG A 53 0.03 22.65 -9.93
CA ARG A 53 -0.20 24.05 -10.28
C ARG A 53 -1.70 24.34 -10.36
N PRO A 54 -2.42 24.38 -9.22
CA PRO A 54 -3.68 25.11 -9.17
C PRO A 54 -3.42 26.56 -9.59
N ALA A 55 -4.24 27.12 -10.47
CA ALA A 55 -4.13 28.53 -10.85
C ALA A 55 -4.45 29.45 -9.65
N ASP A 56 -5.27 28.97 -8.72
CA ASP A 56 -5.68 29.65 -7.50
C ASP A 56 -4.62 29.54 -6.40
N SER A 57 -4.25 30.69 -5.85
CA SER A 57 -3.28 30.89 -4.76
C SER A 57 -3.71 30.17 -3.48
N GLU A 58 -4.98 30.27 -3.10
CA GLU A 58 -5.47 29.73 -1.83
C GLU A 58 -5.54 28.20 -1.87
N GLN A 59 -6.01 27.64 -2.99
CA GLN A 59 -5.99 26.20 -3.21
C GLN A 59 -4.56 25.64 -3.26
N ARG A 60 -3.59 26.40 -3.80
CA ARG A 60 -2.18 26.02 -3.82
C ARG A 60 -1.59 25.95 -2.42
N GLU A 61 -1.85 26.94 -1.57
CA GLU A 61 -1.41 26.93 -0.16
C GLU A 61 -1.98 25.72 0.60
N ARG A 62 -3.28 25.41 0.42
CA ARG A 62 -3.90 24.23 1.05
C ARG A 62 -3.25 22.92 0.60
N VAL A 63 -2.96 22.77 -0.70
CA VAL A 63 -2.30 21.57 -1.24
C VAL A 63 -0.86 21.42 -0.72
N TRP A 64 -0.10 22.51 -0.66
CA TRP A 64 1.27 22.49 -0.11
C TRP A 64 1.29 22.22 1.39
N GLY A 65 0.34 22.78 2.14
CA GLY A 65 0.18 22.50 3.56
C GLY A 65 -0.09 21.02 3.83
N LEU A 66 -0.98 20.41 3.04
CA LEU A 66 -1.26 18.97 3.12
C LEU A 66 -0.01 18.14 2.77
N LEU A 67 0.66 18.44 1.66
CA LEU A 67 1.86 17.72 1.25
C LEU A 67 2.96 17.79 2.31
N ARG A 68 3.19 18.98 2.88
CA ARG A 68 4.14 19.17 3.98
C ARG A 68 3.79 18.30 5.17
N GLY A 69 2.54 18.35 5.65
CA GLY A 69 2.10 17.55 6.79
C GLY A 69 2.24 16.04 6.55
N LEU A 70 2.01 15.57 5.31
CA LEU A 70 2.22 14.18 4.93
C LEU A 70 3.70 13.79 4.97
N LEU A 71 4.59 14.63 4.44
CA LEU A 71 6.04 14.37 4.45
C LEU A 71 6.62 14.39 5.87
N GLU A 72 6.18 15.34 6.71
CA GLU A 72 6.57 15.40 8.12
C GLU A 72 6.10 14.16 8.88
N THR A 73 4.86 13.73 8.66
CA THR A 73 4.30 12.51 9.26
C THR A 73 5.06 11.27 8.79
N TYR A 74 5.35 11.16 7.50
CA TYR A 74 6.16 10.06 6.95
C TYR A 74 7.55 10.03 7.58
N SER A 75 8.23 11.18 7.67
CA SER A 75 9.57 11.26 8.24
C SER A 75 9.59 10.81 9.70
N ARG A 76 8.62 11.30 10.50
CA ARG A 76 8.46 10.89 11.90
C ARG A 76 8.22 9.39 12.01
N LEU A 77 7.28 8.84 11.26
CA LEU A 77 6.97 7.41 11.30
C LEU A 77 8.17 6.54 10.90
N ARG A 78 8.93 6.94 9.88
CA ARG A 78 10.16 6.26 9.45
C ARG A 78 11.25 6.23 10.54
N GLU A 79 11.32 7.27 11.37
CA GLU A 79 12.29 7.37 12.46
C GLU A 79 11.80 6.70 13.76
N GLU A 80 10.49 6.53 13.93
CA GLU A 80 9.90 6.03 15.16
C GLU A 80 9.41 4.59 15.11
N ASP A 81 8.93 4.13 13.95
CA ASP A 81 8.30 2.83 13.78
C ASP A 81 9.16 1.90 12.90
N GLN A 82 9.47 0.72 13.44
CA GLN A 82 10.23 -0.31 12.75
C GLN A 82 9.53 -0.78 11.47
N SER A 83 8.19 -0.86 11.46
CA SER A 83 7.41 -1.28 10.29
C SER A 83 7.58 -0.31 9.12
N PHE A 84 7.69 0.98 9.44
CA PHE A 84 7.99 2.04 8.47
C PHE A 84 9.44 2.00 8.03
N ALA A 85 10.37 1.80 8.96
CA ALA A 85 11.78 1.76 8.68
C ALA A 85 12.13 0.63 7.69
N VAL A 86 11.44 -0.52 7.77
CA VAL A 86 11.66 -1.65 6.84
C VAL A 86 10.59 -1.82 5.77
N GLU A 87 9.55 -0.98 5.71
CA GLU A 87 8.54 -1.01 4.65
C GLU A 87 7.74 -2.32 4.61
N ALA A 88 7.45 -2.86 5.79
CA ALA A 88 6.69 -4.09 5.93
C ALA A 88 5.77 -3.99 7.15
N VAL A 89 4.60 -4.63 7.08
CA VAL A 89 3.62 -4.56 8.15
C VAL A 89 3.95 -5.55 9.25
N GLU A 90 3.99 -5.07 10.49
CA GLU A 90 4.21 -5.94 11.64
C GLU A 90 2.98 -6.81 11.89
N ARG A 91 3.20 -8.13 11.94
CA ARG A 91 2.15 -9.12 12.20
C ARG A 91 2.05 -9.46 13.67
N LEU A 92 0.82 -9.55 14.18
CA LEU A 92 0.55 -10.17 15.48
C LEU A 92 0.45 -11.68 15.31
N ILE A 93 1.42 -12.40 15.88
CA ILE A 93 1.50 -13.85 15.72
C ILE A 93 0.68 -14.57 16.79
N HIS A 94 -0.52 -15.02 16.43
CA HIS A 94 -1.27 -15.98 17.23
C HIS A 94 -1.99 -16.96 16.29
N PRO A 95 -1.33 -18.05 15.86
CA PRO A 95 -1.75 -18.83 14.69
C PRO A 95 -3.24 -19.18 14.64
N GLN A 96 -3.74 -19.84 15.68
CA GLN A 96 -5.13 -20.26 15.80
C GLN A 96 -6.12 -19.09 15.81
N LEU A 97 -5.75 -17.96 16.41
CA LEU A 97 -6.62 -16.79 16.50
C LEU A 97 -6.63 -16.03 15.17
N CYS A 98 -5.48 -15.91 14.51
CA CYS A 98 -5.37 -15.33 13.18
C CYS A 98 -6.24 -16.10 12.19
N GLU A 99 -6.13 -17.43 12.15
CA GLU A 99 -6.93 -18.29 11.27
C GLU A 99 -8.43 -18.14 11.54
N GLN A 100 -8.84 -18.21 12.81
CA GLN A 100 -10.24 -17.98 13.20
C GLN A 100 -10.74 -16.58 12.83
N CYS A 101 -9.89 -15.55 12.96
CA CYS A 101 -10.25 -14.19 12.56
C CYS A 101 -10.40 -14.06 11.05
N ILE A 102 -9.52 -14.68 10.26
CA ILE A 102 -9.60 -14.68 8.79
C ILE A 102 -10.89 -15.38 8.33
N GLU A 103 -11.17 -16.58 8.85
CA GLU A 103 -12.38 -17.32 8.53
C GLU A 103 -13.64 -16.52 8.93
N PHE A 104 -13.62 -15.87 10.08
CA PHE A 104 -14.72 -15.03 10.55
C PHE A 104 -14.93 -13.80 9.67
N LEU A 105 -13.85 -13.10 9.31
CA LEU A 105 -13.90 -11.98 8.36
C LEU A 105 -14.51 -12.41 7.03
N GLU A 106 -14.09 -13.56 6.49
CA GLU A 106 -14.64 -14.08 5.24
C GLU A 106 -16.13 -14.42 5.37
N ARG A 107 -16.47 -15.35 6.25
CA ARG A 107 -17.81 -15.99 6.30
C ARG A 107 -18.87 -15.10 6.93
N GLN A 108 -18.53 -14.39 8.00
CA GLN A 108 -19.52 -13.68 8.83
C GLN A 108 -19.60 -12.19 8.51
N VAL A 109 -18.51 -11.59 8.00
CA VAL A 109 -18.48 -10.17 7.67
C VAL A 109 -18.62 -9.96 6.16
N VAL A 110 -17.66 -10.42 5.37
CA VAL A 110 -17.59 -10.12 3.94
C VAL A 110 -18.72 -10.79 3.15
N GLN A 111 -18.91 -12.10 3.32
CA GLN A 111 -19.99 -12.82 2.62
C GLN A 111 -21.38 -12.29 3.02
N HIS A 112 -21.58 -11.94 4.29
CA HIS A 112 -22.84 -11.37 4.76
C HIS A 112 -23.11 -9.99 4.15
N ILE A 113 -22.12 -9.08 4.18
CA ILE A 113 -22.25 -7.75 3.59
C ILE A 113 -22.49 -7.86 2.07
N ASN A 114 -21.70 -8.68 1.38
CA ASN A 114 -21.81 -8.84 -0.07
C ASN A 114 -23.08 -9.59 -0.51
N GLY A 115 -23.67 -10.41 0.36
CA GLY A 115 -24.97 -11.07 0.13
C GLY A 115 -26.18 -10.22 0.49
N SER A 116 -26.00 -9.10 1.20
CA SER A 116 -27.11 -8.25 1.64
C SER A 116 -27.62 -7.33 0.54
N ALA A 117 -28.94 -7.16 0.47
CA ALA A 117 -29.57 -6.16 -0.38
C ALA A 117 -29.30 -4.71 0.10
N GLU A 118 -28.96 -4.54 1.38
CA GLU A 118 -28.69 -3.23 2.01
C GLU A 118 -27.32 -2.64 1.63
N ARG A 119 -26.49 -3.39 0.88
CA ARG A 119 -25.13 -2.95 0.51
C ARG A 119 -25.10 -1.80 -0.48
N GLY A 120 -26.23 -1.42 -1.07
CA GLY A 120 -26.31 -0.27 -1.99
C GLY A 120 -25.47 -0.43 -3.27
N GLY A 121 -25.09 -1.66 -3.62
CA GLY A 121 -24.19 -1.97 -4.73
C GLY A 121 -22.70 -1.93 -4.39
N ASP A 122 -22.33 -1.63 -3.14
CA ASP A 122 -20.96 -1.74 -2.66
C ASP A 122 -20.55 -3.21 -2.51
N GLU A 123 -19.32 -3.52 -2.90
CA GLU A 123 -18.69 -4.82 -2.69
C GLU A 123 -17.48 -4.67 -1.78
N VAL A 124 -17.47 -5.36 -0.64
CA VAL A 124 -16.28 -5.46 0.22
C VAL A 124 -15.27 -6.38 -0.46
N GLY A 125 -14.14 -5.81 -0.89
CA GLY A 125 -13.04 -6.54 -1.53
C GLY A 125 -11.97 -6.99 -0.54
N HIS A 126 -11.71 -6.18 0.48
CA HIS A 126 -10.69 -6.43 1.50
C HIS A 126 -11.20 -6.09 2.89
N ALA A 127 -10.77 -6.87 3.87
CA ALA A 127 -11.06 -6.62 5.28
C ALA A 127 -9.80 -6.84 6.13
N PHE A 128 -9.55 -5.93 7.06
CA PHE A 128 -8.42 -5.97 7.97
C PHE A 128 -8.87 -5.88 9.40
N LEU A 129 -8.15 -6.59 10.26
CA LEU A 129 -8.24 -6.45 11.70
C LEU A 129 -6.90 -5.95 12.22
N LEU A 130 -6.88 -4.72 12.72
CA LEU A 130 -5.70 -4.05 13.23
C LEU A 130 -5.77 -3.93 14.75
N VAL A 131 -4.64 -4.16 15.40
CA VAL A 131 -4.45 -3.90 16.83
C VAL A 131 -3.27 -2.94 16.96
N ASN A 132 -3.56 -1.70 17.35
CA ASN A 132 -2.69 -0.53 17.22
C ASN A 132 -2.19 -0.40 15.77
N THR A 133 -0.90 -0.58 15.53
CA THR A 133 -0.26 -0.55 14.20
C THR A 133 0.01 -1.96 13.65
N LYS A 134 -0.47 -3.02 14.30
CA LYS A 134 -0.10 -4.40 13.94
C LYS A 134 -1.27 -5.14 13.30
N LEU A 135 -0.97 -5.90 12.26
CA LEU A 135 -1.95 -6.69 11.53
C LEU A 135 -2.23 -8.01 12.26
N LEU A 136 -3.47 -8.21 12.69
CA LEU A 136 -3.93 -9.46 13.30
C LEU A 136 -4.47 -10.43 12.25
N ALA A 137 -5.32 -9.94 11.35
CA ALA A 137 -5.92 -10.74 10.30
C ALA A 137 -6.19 -9.89 9.05
N PHE A 138 -6.06 -10.53 7.89
CA PHE A 138 -6.30 -9.93 6.59
C PHE A 138 -7.07 -10.92 5.72
N TYR A 139 -8.18 -10.44 5.17
CA TYR A 139 -8.94 -11.15 4.15
C TYR A 139 -8.91 -10.36 2.84
N SER A 140 -8.69 -11.08 1.74
CA SER A 140 -8.73 -10.52 0.39
C SER A 140 -9.31 -11.54 -0.58
N ARG A 141 -10.40 -11.17 -1.27
CA ARG A 141 -11.05 -12.05 -2.26
C ARG A 141 -10.32 -12.09 -3.61
N ARG A 142 -9.48 -11.09 -3.87
CA ARG A 142 -8.67 -10.93 -5.09
C ARG A 142 -7.24 -10.54 -4.71
N VAL A 143 -6.38 -10.35 -5.70
CA VAL A 143 -5.16 -9.56 -5.49
C VAL A 143 -5.55 -8.23 -4.85
N PHE A 144 -4.82 -7.82 -3.82
CA PHE A 144 -5.16 -6.61 -3.07
C PHE A 144 -5.23 -5.41 -4.00
N LEU A 145 -6.36 -4.71 -4.00
CA LEU A 145 -6.66 -3.57 -4.86
C LEU A 145 -6.49 -3.87 -6.35
N ASP A 146 -6.79 -5.10 -6.77
CA ASP A 146 -6.72 -5.55 -8.17
C ASP A 146 -7.31 -4.52 -9.14
N ALA A 147 -6.43 -3.96 -9.94
CA ALA A 147 -6.68 -3.03 -11.02
C ALA A 147 -6.81 -3.77 -12.36
N ASN A 148 -6.46 -5.06 -12.43
CA ASN A 148 -6.76 -5.91 -13.58
C ASN A 148 -8.22 -6.36 -13.50
N LEU A 149 -9.04 -5.76 -14.35
CA LEU A 149 -10.40 -6.24 -14.59
C LEU A 149 -10.40 -7.08 -15.86
N LEU A 150 -11.45 -7.89 -16.04
CA LEU A 150 -11.70 -8.61 -17.30
C LEU A 150 -11.68 -7.68 -18.53
N GLU A 151 -11.96 -6.39 -18.32
CA GLU A 151 -12.02 -5.34 -19.35
C GLU A 151 -10.73 -4.50 -19.47
N GLY A 152 -9.67 -4.82 -18.72
CA GLY A 152 -8.37 -4.16 -18.76
C GLY A 152 -7.89 -3.59 -17.42
N TYR A 153 -6.68 -3.05 -17.43
CA TYR A 153 -6.02 -2.45 -16.27
C TYR A 153 -6.58 -1.04 -15.96
N CYS A 154 -6.89 -0.73 -14.69
CA CYS A 154 -7.35 0.59 -14.25
C CYS A 154 -6.79 0.97 -12.87
N PRO A 155 -5.77 1.85 -12.80
CA PRO A 155 -5.18 2.29 -11.54
C PRO A 155 -6.11 3.22 -10.76
N MET A 156 -6.97 3.97 -11.47
CA MET A 156 -7.89 4.95 -10.90
C MET A 156 -9.15 4.32 -10.29
N LEU A 157 -9.09 3.06 -9.87
CA LEU A 157 -10.25 2.38 -9.29
C LEU A 157 -10.59 2.98 -7.91
N PRO A 158 -11.78 3.58 -7.75
CA PRO A 158 -12.15 4.22 -6.49
C PRO A 158 -12.48 3.15 -5.45
N HIS A 159 -11.83 3.26 -4.29
CA HIS A 159 -12.15 2.44 -3.14
C HIS A 159 -12.53 3.34 -1.97
N THR A 160 -13.59 2.95 -1.27
CA THR A 160 -13.99 3.61 -0.03
C THR A 160 -13.46 2.82 1.14
N MET A 161 -12.86 3.52 2.09
CA MET A 161 -12.33 2.89 3.30
C MET A 161 -13.22 3.21 4.49
N HIS A 162 -13.75 2.16 5.12
CA HIS A 162 -14.52 2.25 6.34
C HIS A 162 -13.67 1.79 7.52
N CYS A 163 -13.25 2.73 8.35
CA CYS A 163 -12.56 2.46 9.61
C CYS A 163 -13.58 2.37 10.74
N LEU A 164 -13.78 1.16 11.26
CA LEU A 164 -14.76 0.84 12.30
C LEU A 164 -14.03 0.55 13.62
N PRO A 165 -13.97 1.51 14.56
CA PRO A 165 -13.25 1.34 15.82
C PRO A 165 -13.99 0.33 16.72
N LEU A 166 -13.36 -0.78 17.06
CA LEU A 166 -13.98 -1.81 17.92
C LEU A 166 -13.78 -1.47 19.40
N TRP A 167 -12.54 -1.06 19.74
CA TRP A 167 -12.09 -0.54 21.03
C TRP A 167 -10.89 0.40 20.81
N PRO A 168 -10.46 1.19 21.82
CA PRO A 168 -9.21 1.94 21.71
C PRO A 168 -8.03 1.02 21.37
N GLY A 169 -7.40 1.23 20.22
CA GLY A 169 -6.30 0.40 19.73
C GLY A 169 -6.72 -0.90 19.04
N ILE A 170 -8.01 -1.14 18.75
CA ILE A 170 -8.46 -2.27 17.92
C ILE A 170 -9.48 -1.76 16.91
N SER A 171 -9.23 -1.98 15.62
CA SER A 171 -10.09 -1.48 14.54
C SER A 171 -10.31 -2.53 13.46
N LEU A 172 -11.53 -2.57 12.96
CA LEU A 172 -11.89 -3.24 11.73
C LEU A 172 -11.79 -2.22 10.59
N VAL A 173 -11.13 -2.60 9.49
CA VAL A 173 -11.09 -1.77 8.28
C VAL A 173 -11.68 -2.55 7.13
N LEU A 174 -12.67 -1.97 6.46
CA LEU A 174 -13.28 -2.55 5.27
C LEU A 174 -12.94 -1.67 4.07
N LEU A 175 -12.48 -2.28 2.97
CA LEU A 175 -12.32 -1.62 1.69
C LEU A 175 -13.40 -2.08 0.73
N THR A 176 -14.22 -1.13 0.29
CA THR A 176 -15.35 -1.37 -0.59
C THR A 176 -15.11 -0.77 -1.98
N LYS A 177 -15.60 -1.46 -3.01
CA LYS A 177 -15.73 -0.98 -4.38
C LYS A 177 -17.16 -0.49 -4.57
N GLY A 178 -17.32 0.71 -5.10
CA GLY A 178 -18.65 1.28 -5.35
C GLY A 178 -19.35 0.69 -6.57
N PRO A 179 -20.68 0.86 -6.70
CA PRO A 179 -21.46 0.36 -7.85
C PRO A 179 -21.01 0.97 -9.20
N MET A 180 -20.47 2.19 -9.16
CA MET A 180 -20.03 2.94 -10.33
C MET A 180 -18.58 2.63 -10.74
N THR A 181 -17.98 1.55 -10.23
CA THR A 181 -16.61 1.14 -10.56
C THR A 181 -16.39 1.00 -12.08
N HIS A 182 -17.37 0.47 -12.82
CA HIS A 182 -17.32 0.35 -14.29
C HIS A 182 -17.22 1.71 -15.02
N VAL A 183 -17.79 2.78 -14.44
CA VAL A 183 -17.69 4.15 -14.95
C VAL A 183 -16.27 4.69 -14.75
N ALA A 184 -15.63 4.39 -13.62
CA ALA A 184 -14.24 4.76 -13.37
C ALA A 184 -13.28 4.13 -14.38
N VAL A 185 -13.50 2.85 -14.73
CA VAL A 185 -12.72 2.14 -15.77
C VAL A 185 -12.87 2.81 -17.11
N THR A 186 -14.11 3.13 -17.50
CA THR A 186 -14.38 3.81 -18.77
C THR A 186 -13.74 5.21 -18.79
N LEU A 187 -13.81 5.96 -17.69
CA LEU A 187 -13.15 7.26 -17.54
C LEU A 187 -11.63 7.17 -17.70
N HIS A 188 -11.01 6.19 -17.06
CA HIS A 188 -9.58 5.96 -17.16
C HIS A 188 -9.17 5.65 -18.62
N GLN A 189 -9.87 4.73 -19.28
CA GLN A 189 -9.61 4.39 -20.68
C GLN A 189 -9.77 5.58 -21.62
N LEU A 190 -10.76 6.45 -21.38
CA LEU A 190 -10.95 7.67 -22.16
C LEU A 190 -9.81 8.67 -21.93
N LEU A 191 -9.44 8.91 -20.66
CA LEU A 191 -8.35 9.82 -20.30
C LEU A 191 -7.02 9.36 -20.89
N ASP A 192 -6.70 8.07 -20.78
CA ASP A 192 -5.48 7.49 -21.34
C ASP A 192 -5.46 7.63 -22.88
N GLY A 193 -6.56 7.30 -23.55
CA GLY A 193 -6.69 7.50 -24.98
C GLY A 193 -6.53 8.96 -25.42
N PHE A 194 -7.03 9.92 -24.63
CA PHE A 194 -6.85 11.35 -24.90
C PHE A 194 -5.44 11.86 -24.60
N LEU A 195 -4.72 11.28 -23.62
CA LEU A 195 -3.31 11.58 -23.35
C LEU A 195 -2.42 11.09 -24.49
N VAL A 196 -2.66 9.87 -24.99
CA VAL A 196 -1.97 9.34 -26.17
C VAL A 196 -2.23 10.22 -27.40
N LEU A 197 -3.46 10.71 -27.57
CA LEU A 197 -3.80 11.62 -28.65
C LEU A 197 -3.09 12.97 -28.53
N GLU A 198 -3.06 13.57 -27.33
CA GLU A 198 -2.34 14.83 -27.08
C GLU A 198 -0.87 14.72 -27.46
N LYS A 199 -0.20 13.66 -26.99
CA LYS A 199 1.21 13.40 -27.30
C LYS A 199 1.45 13.28 -28.81
N LYS A 200 0.59 12.55 -29.53
CA LYS A 200 0.71 12.40 -30.99
C LYS A 200 0.47 13.70 -31.77
N LEU A 201 -0.42 14.56 -31.26
CA LEU A 201 -0.67 15.89 -31.83
C LEU A 201 0.50 16.84 -31.57
N GLU A 202 1.10 16.79 -30.39
CA GLU A 202 2.32 17.55 -30.05
C GLU A 202 3.54 17.09 -30.87
N GLU A 203 3.63 15.80 -31.20
CA GLU A 203 4.67 15.21 -32.05
C GLU A 203 4.49 15.52 -33.56
N GLY A 204 3.44 16.24 -33.95
CA GLY A 204 3.30 16.81 -35.30
C GLY A 204 2.82 15.84 -36.41
N GLN A 205 2.20 14.70 -36.07
CA GLN A 205 1.54 13.87 -37.08
C GLN A 205 0.31 14.58 -37.66
N GLU A 206 0.30 14.78 -38.99
CA GLU A 206 -0.63 15.68 -39.70
C GLU A 206 -2.08 15.60 -39.22
N VAL A 207 -2.57 16.75 -38.75
CA VAL A 207 -3.96 17.05 -38.43
C VAL A 207 -4.75 17.02 -39.75
N GLY A 208 -5.50 15.94 -40.02
CA GLY A 208 -6.45 15.96 -41.15
C GLY A 208 -6.83 14.62 -41.77
N ALA A 209 -6.11 13.53 -41.50
CA ALA A 209 -6.50 12.22 -42.02
C ALA A 209 -7.09 11.33 -40.91
N PRO A 210 -8.39 10.94 -40.98
CA PRO A 210 -8.96 9.87 -40.15
C PRO A 210 -8.18 8.54 -40.24
N ARG A 211 -7.29 8.39 -41.25
CA ARG A 211 -6.38 7.27 -41.44
C ARG A 211 -5.10 7.32 -40.59
N ALA A 212 -4.70 8.49 -40.05
CA ALA A 212 -3.50 8.63 -39.23
C ALA A 212 -3.68 8.08 -37.80
N TYR A 213 -4.93 7.97 -37.32
CA TYR A 213 -5.25 7.57 -35.96
C TYR A 213 -6.33 6.48 -35.92
N PRO A 214 -5.99 5.20 -36.18
CA PRO A 214 -6.96 4.11 -36.20
C PRO A 214 -7.75 3.95 -34.89
N PHE A 215 -7.12 4.24 -33.74
CA PHE A 215 -7.75 4.19 -32.41
C PHE A 215 -8.74 5.34 -32.14
N LEU A 216 -8.69 6.43 -32.92
CA LEU A 216 -9.51 7.63 -32.69
C LEU A 216 -11.00 7.38 -32.98
N ALA A 217 -11.31 6.50 -33.93
CA ALA A 217 -12.68 6.07 -34.21
C ALA A 217 -13.30 5.34 -33.00
N GLU A 218 -12.52 4.45 -32.38
CA GLU A 218 -12.94 3.73 -31.16
C GLU A 218 -13.08 4.69 -29.97
N LEU A 219 -12.08 5.57 -29.76
CA LEU A 219 -12.11 6.58 -28.70
C LEU A 219 -13.34 7.49 -28.82
N ARG A 220 -13.64 7.95 -30.04
CA ARG A 220 -14.83 8.74 -30.36
C ARG A 220 -16.10 7.97 -30.04
N GLN A 221 -16.22 6.73 -30.49
CA GLN A 221 -17.40 5.91 -30.23
C GLN A 221 -17.62 5.68 -28.74
N ARG A 222 -16.54 5.40 -27.99
CA ARG A 222 -16.58 5.19 -26.54
C ARG A 222 -16.99 6.49 -25.83
N MET A 223 -16.45 7.64 -26.25
CA MET A 223 -16.81 8.95 -25.71
C MET A 223 -18.26 9.35 -26.03
N ASP A 224 -18.74 9.14 -27.26
CA ASP A 224 -20.13 9.41 -27.62
C ASP A 224 -21.11 8.53 -26.80
N LYS A 225 -20.75 7.27 -26.52
CA LYS A 225 -21.53 6.40 -25.61
C LYS A 225 -21.48 6.92 -24.17
N PHE A 226 -20.31 7.38 -23.71
CA PHE A 226 -20.10 7.86 -22.35
C PHE A 226 -20.89 9.15 -22.06
N VAL A 227 -20.80 10.14 -22.94
CA VAL A 227 -21.54 11.41 -22.85
C VAL A 227 -23.06 11.18 -22.92
N LYS A 228 -23.53 10.19 -23.68
CA LYS A 228 -24.97 9.83 -23.69
C LYS A 228 -25.44 9.22 -22.37
N LYS A 229 -24.57 8.48 -21.67
CA LYS A 229 -24.91 7.82 -20.41
C LYS A 229 -24.85 8.77 -19.20
N LEU A 230 -24.03 9.82 -19.25
CA LEU A 230 -23.85 10.77 -18.16
C LEU A 230 -24.40 12.15 -18.55
N SER A 231 -25.44 12.60 -17.85
CA SER A 231 -26.15 13.86 -18.12
C SER A 231 -25.43 15.09 -17.58
N GLY A 232 -24.25 15.41 -18.14
CA GLY A 232 -23.49 16.63 -17.84
C GLY A 232 -23.45 17.60 -19.03
N GLN A 233 -24.13 18.75 -18.93
CA GLN A 233 -24.16 19.77 -20.00
C GLN A 233 -22.75 20.26 -20.37
N ASP A 234 -21.88 20.48 -19.38
CA ASP A 234 -20.52 20.96 -19.62
C ASP A 234 -19.63 19.97 -20.38
N LEU A 235 -19.73 18.67 -20.04
CA LEU A 235 -18.99 17.61 -20.73
C LEU A 235 -19.49 17.47 -22.17
N GLN A 236 -20.80 17.56 -22.38
CA GLN A 236 -21.41 17.49 -23.71
C GLN A 236 -20.95 18.66 -24.59
N ASN A 237 -20.95 19.87 -24.03
CA ASN A 237 -20.49 21.08 -24.73
C ASN A 237 -19.00 20.98 -25.11
N ALA A 238 -18.13 20.59 -24.16
CA ALA A 238 -16.70 20.41 -24.41
C ALA A 238 -16.43 19.33 -25.47
N TRP A 239 -17.20 18.25 -25.47
CA TRP A 239 -17.08 17.18 -26.46
C TRP A 239 -17.53 17.61 -27.87
N VAL A 240 -18.61 18.38 -27.98
CA VAL A 240 -19.06 18.94 -29.26
C VAL A 240 -18.04 19.93 -29.82
N GLU A 241 -17.48 20.80 -28.98
CA GLU A 241 -16.43 21.75 -29.36
C GLU A 241 -15.20 21.02 -29.92
N PHE A 242 -14.72 19.99 -29.21
CA PHE A 242 -13.60 19.17 -29.67
C PHE A 242 -13.92 18.46 -31.00
N LYS A 243 -15.12 17.88 -31.14
CA LYS A 243 -15.52 17.22 -32.40
C LYS A 243 -15.53 18.19 -33.59
N ASN A 244 -16.03 19.41 -33.38
CA ASN A 244 -16.07 20.42 -34.43
C ASN A 244 -14.65 20.82 -34.85
N LYS A 245 -13.73 21.02 -33.90
CA LYS A 245 -12.35 21.41 -34.20
C LYS A 245 -11.52 20.29 -34.85
N MET A 246 -11.73 19.03 -34.46
CA MET A 246 -10.97 17.89 -34.97
C MET A 246 -11.51 17.27 -36.27
N PHE A 247 -12.83 17.34 -36.51
CA PHE A 247 -13.48 16.65 -37.63
C PHE A 247 -14.14 17.60 -38.64
N SER A 248 -13.99 18.93 -38.48
CA SER A 248 -14.46 19.90 -39.47
C SER A 248 -13.77 19.67 -40.82
N ARG A 249 -14.56 19.74 -41.90
CA ARG A 249 -14.08 19.61 -43.28
C ARG A 249 -13.78 20.97 -43.94
N SER A 250 -14.20 22.08 -43.33
CA SER A 250 -14.19 23.40 -43.97
C SER A 250 -12.93 24.21 -43.67
N GLU A 251 -12.34 24.09 -42.48
CA GLU A 251 -10.98 24.56 -42.14
C GLU A 251 -10.47 23.72 -40.95
N PRO A 252 -9.27 23.13 -41.01
CA PRO A 252 -8.67 22.49 -39.84
C PRO A 252 -8.36 23.58 -38.81
N GLY A 253 -8.95 23.48 -37.61
CA GLY A 253 -8.61 24.39 -36.51
C GLY A 253 -7.10 24.37 -36.26
N SER A 254 -6.53 25.51 -35.85
CA SER A 254 -5.11 25.56 -35.53
C SER A 254 -4.76 24.47 -34.50
N LEU A 255 -3.57 23.86 -34.60
CA LEU A 255 -3.12 22.81 -33.67
C LEU A 255 -3.32 23.25 -32.20
N LEU A 256 -3.09 24.54 -31.92
CA LEU A 256 -3.30 25.16 -30.62
C LEU A 256 -4.77 25.11 -30.15
N GLU A 257 -5.73 25.40 -31.02
CA GLU A 257 -7.16 25.35 -30.69
C GLU A 257 -7.66 23.92 -30.44
N VAL A 258 -7.13 22.95 -31.17
CA VAL A 258 -7.40 21.53 -30.97
C VAL A 258 -6.88 21.07 -29.62
N LEU A 259 -5.62 21.41 -29.29
CA LEU A 259 -5.01 21.08 -28.00
C LEU A 259 -5.76 21.75 -26.84
N GLN A 260 -6.22 22.99 -27.00
CA GLN A 260 -7.06 23.67 -25.99
C GLN A 260 -8.40 22.96 -25.78
N ALA A 261 -9.08 22.54 -26.85
CA ALA A 261 -10.34 21.81 -26.75
C ALA A 261 -10.14 20.42 -26.11
N LEU A 262 -9.05 19.73 -26.46
CA LEU A 262 -8.66 18.46 -25.84
C LEU A 262 -8.39 18.62 -24.34
N ALA A 263 -7.64 19.66 -23.96
CA ALA A 263 -7.39 19.99 -22.57
C ALA A 263 -8.69 20.29 -21.81
N ASN A 264 -9.67 20.93 -22.46
CA ASN A 264 -10.99 21.17 -21.90
C ASN A 264 -11.75 19.84 -21.65
N VAL A 265 -11.77 18.93 -22.62
CA VAL A 265 -12.38 17.60 -22.47
C VAL A 265 -11.76 16.84 -21.31
N LYS A 266 -10.42 16.78 -21.21
CA LYS A 266 -9.72 16.15 -20.08
C LYS A 266 -10.11 16.79 -18.74
N ARG A 267 -10.16 18.13 -18.67
CA ARG A 267 -10.60 18.85 -17.46
C ARG A 267 -12.03 18.46 -17.06
N GLN A 268 -12.95 18.34 -18.01
CA GLN A 268 -14.34 17.93 -17.73
C GLN A 268 -14.43 16.46 -17.30
N LEU A 269 -13.69 15.54 -17.93
CA LEU A 269 -13.62 14.14 -17.52
C LEU A 269 -13.08 14.01 -16.08
N CYS A 270 -12.02 14.76 -15.74
CA CYS A 270 -11.52 14.84 -14.37
C CYS A 270 -12.57 15.43 -13.40
N SER A 271 -13.33 16.45 -13.81
CA SER A 271 -14.41 17.02 -13.00
C SER A 271 -15.49 15.99 -12.69
N VAL A 272 -15.93 15.24 -13.71
CA VAL A 272 -16.91 14.15 -13.56
C VAL A 272 -16.37 13.06 -12.62
N TYR A 273 -15.11 12.68 -12.75
CA TYR A 273 -14.48 11.73 -11.82
C TYR A 273 -14.53 12.24 -10.37
N ARG A 274 -14.19 13.52 -10.13
CA ARG A 274 -14.26 14.13 -8.80
C ARG A 274 -15.69 14.13 -8.25
N GLN A 275 -16.66 14.51 -9.07
CA GLN A 275 -18.07 14.58 -8.66
C GLN A 275 -18.62 13.22 -8.25
N LEU A 276 -18.31 12.19 -9.05
CA LEU A 276 -18.83 10.84 -8.84
C LEU A 276 -18.14 10.11 -7.68
N PHE A 277 -16.83 10.27 -7.53
CA PHE A 277 -16.04 9.41 -6.63
C PHE A 277 -15.40 10.14 -5.44
N LEU A 278 -15.18 11.45 -5.52
CA LEU A 278 -14.43 12.19 -4.49
C LEU A 278 -15.30 13.12 -3.64
N THR A 279 -16.44 13.61 -4.14
CA THR A 279 -17.33 14.53 -3.41
C THR A 279 -18.59 13.87 -2.86
N SER A 280 -18.95 12.68 -3.33
CA SER A 280 -20.15 11.97 -2.87
C SER A 280 -19.84 11.19 -1.58
N ALA A 281 -20.19 11.77 -0.43
CA ALA A 281 -20.32 11.02 0.83
C ALA A 281 -21.62 10.17 0.88
N SER A 282 -22.39 10.12 -0.21
CA SER A 282 -23.77 9.63 -0.22
C SER A 282 -23.97 8.18 -0.71
N GLN A 283 -22.91 7.50 -1.16
CA GLN A 283 -22.97 6.10 -1.59
C GLN A 283 -21.96 5.26 -0.81
N SER A 284 -22.04 5.38 0.52
CA SER A 284 -21.25 4.58 1.46
C SER A 284 -22.03 3.34 1.87
N LEU A 285 -21.32 2.28 2.23
CA LEU A 285 -21.90 1.09 2.84
C LEU A 285 -22.91 1.46 3.94
N SER A 286 -24.10 0.86 3.89
CA SER A 286 -25.18 1.11 4.86
C SER A 286 -24.67 1.10 6.30
N GLN A 287 -25.05 2.11 7.08
CA GLN A 287 -24.67 2.20 8.50
C GLN A 287 -25.12 0.95 9.27
N GLY A 288 -26.28 0.37 8.94
CA GLY A 288 -26.76 -0.86 9.57
C GLY A 288 -25.83 -2.04 9.34
N LEU A 289 -25.26 -2.20 8.14
CA LEU A 289 -24.28 -3.25 7.85
C LEU A 289 -22.96 -3.01 8.58
N ARG A 290 -22.51 -1.75 8.65
CA ARG A 290 -21.31 -1.37 9.40
C ARG A 290 -21.45 -1.68 10.89
N ASP A 291 -22.55 -1.25 11.50
CA ASP A 291 -22.83 -1.47 12.93
C ASP A 291 -22.95 -2.97 13.25
N ARG A 292 -23.57 -3.74 12.34
CA ARG A 292 -23.72 -5.19 12.51
C ARG A 292 -22.38 -5.92 12.39
N ALA A 293 -21.56 -5.57 11.42
CA ALA A 293 -20.20 -6.10 11.28
C ALA A 293 -19.33 -5.77 12.50
N GLN A 294 -19.41 -4.52 12.97
CA GLN A 294 -18.73 -4.07 14.16
C GLN A 294 -19.19 -4.86 15.40
N LYS A 295 -20.50 -5.06 15.58
CA LYS A 295 -21.06 -5.85 16.68
C LYS A 295 -20.57 -7.31 16.65
N LEU A 296 -20.66 -7.97 15.50
CA LEU A 296 -20.23 -9.37 15.33
C LEU A 296 -18.76 -9.58 15.69
N ILE A 297 -17.88 -8.69 15.23
CA ILE A 297 -16.46 -8.78 15.55
C ILE A 297 -16.20 -8.45 17.02
N ARG A 298 -16.91 -7.48 17.59
CA ARG A 298 -16.78 -7.15 19.03
C ARG A 298 -17.17 -8.32 19.91
N GLU A 299 -18.22 -9.04 19.58
CA GLU A 299 -18.63 -10.24 20.31
C GLU A 299 -17.57 -11.35 20.18
N LYS A 300 -17.04 -11.58 18.97
CA LYS A 300 -16.05 -12.63 18.73
C LYS A 300 -14.69 -12.38 19.42
N LEU A 301 -14.27 -11.12 19.52
CA LEU A 301 -12.97 -10.73 20.08
C LEU A 301 -13.02 -10.28 21.54
N LEU A 302 -14.18 -10.33 22.20
CA LEU A 302 -14.37 -9.78 23.54
C LEU A 302 -13.37 -10.37 24.54
N ASP A 303 -13.26 -11.69 24.58
CA ASP A 303 -12.36 -12.41 25.50
C ASP A 303 -10.88 -12.22 25.16
N TRP A 304 -10.59 -11.89 23.90
CA TRP A 304 -9.23 -11.69 23.40
C TRP A 304 -8.75 -10.24 23.48
N ARG A 305 -9.64 -9.29 23.80
CA ARG A 305 -9.37 -7.85 23.73
C ARG A 305 -8.11 -7.46 24.51
N ASP A 306 -8.09 -7.74 25.81
CA ASP A 306 -6.99 -7.29 26.68
C ASP A 306 -5.69 -8.05 26.36
N PHE A 307 -5.80 -9.33 26.02
CA PHE A 307 -4.69 -10.14 25.53
C PHE A 307 -4.05 -9.53 24.28
N LEU A 308 -4.84 -9.18 23.26
CA LEU A 308 -4.37 -8.59 22.01
C LEU A 308 -3.72 -7.24 22.24
N LEU A 309 -4.29 -6.40 23.10
CA LEU A 309 -3.70 -5.10 23.45
C LEU A 309 -2.34 -5.25 24.11
N VAL A 310 -2.19 -6.17 25.07
CA VAL A 310 -0.90 -6.46 25.71
C VAL A 310 0.10 -7.03 24.70
N LYS A 311 -0.34 -8.02 23.90
CA LYS A 311 0.50 -8.68 22.90
C LYS A 311 1.00 -7.71 21.85
N SER A 312 0.17 -6.76 21.41
CA SER A 312 0.58 -5.74 20.44
C SER A 312 1.67 -4.80 20.96
N ARG A 313 1.70 -4.52 22.27
CA ARG A 313 2.68 -3.58 22.86
C ARG A 313 4.03 -4.21 23.11
N ARG A 314 4.05 -5.44 23.61
CA ARG A 314 5.29 -6.13 24.01
C ARG A 314 5.83 -7.07 22.93
N ASN A 315 4.98 -7.47 21.97
CA ASN A 315 5.24 -8.55 21.03
C ASN A 315 5.90 -9.75 21.72
N ILE A 316 5.28 -10.22 22.82
CA ILE A 316 5.83 -11.22 23.76
C ILE A 316 6.36 -12.46 23.04
N THR A 317 5.71 -12.87 21.95
CA THR A 317 6.13 -14.03 21.15
C THR A 317 7.50 -13.83 20.50
N MET A 318 7.93 -12.61 20.21
CA MET A 318 9.26 -12.34 19.64
C MET A 318 10.37 -12.30 20.70
N VAL A 319 10.01 -12.08 21.97
CA VAL A 319 10.97 -11.99 23.08
C VAL A 319 11.58 -13.35 23.39
N SER A 320 10.79 -14.43 23.33
CA SER A 320 11.30 -15.78 23.55
C SER A 320 12.42 -16.15 22.58
N TYR A 321 12.39 -15.63 21.36
CA TYR A 321 13.49 -15.85 20.41
C TYR A 321 14.79 -15.16 20.86
N LEU A 322 14.72 -14.00 21.52
CA LEU A 322 15.93 -13.36 22.08
C LEU A 322 16.54 -14.20 23.22
N GLU A 323 15.72 -14.91 23.98
CA GLU A 323 16.15 -15.81 25.06
C GLU A 323 16.70 -17.14 24.51
N ASP A 324 16.12 -17.65 23.42
CA ASP A 324 16.50 -18.92 22.78
C ASP A 324 17.84 -18.87 22.03
N PHE A 325 18.28 -17.67 21.61
CA PHE A 325 19.49 -17.47 20.82
C PHE A 325 20.54 -16.67 21.64
N PRO A 326 21.52 -17.35 22.27
CA PRO A 326 22.51 -16.69 23.12
C PRO A 326 23.27 -15.57 22.39
N GLY A 327 23.27 -14.38 22.99
CA GLY A 327 23.94 -13.20 22.45
C GLY A 327 23.14 -12.44 21.38
N LEU A 328 21.94 -12.90 21.00
CA LEU A 328 21.03 -12.16 20.14
C LEU A 328 20.39 -11.00 20.92
N VAL A 329 20.60 -9.79 20.45
CA VAL A 329 20.08 -8.56 21.06
C VAL A 329 18.81 -8.10 20.37
N HIS A 330 18.78 -8.20 19.04
CA HIS A 330 17.62 -7.81 18.25
C HIS A 330 17.61 -8.51 16.88
N PHE A 331 16.42 -8.67 16.30
CA PHE A 331 16.27 -9.11 14.91
C PHE A 331 15.07 -8.46 14.24
N ILE A 332 15.13 -8.34 12.91
CA ILE A 332 14.00 -7.99 12.07
C ILE A 332 13.97 -9.01 10.94
N TYR A 333 12.93 -9.84 10.91
CA TYR A 333 12.65 -10.75 9.81
C TYR A 333 11.53 -10.16 8.96
N VAL A 334 11.70 -10.17 7.64
CA VAL A 334 10.73 -9.66 6.68
C VAL A 334 10.47 -10.69 5.59
N ASP A 335 9.21 -11.08 5.44
CA ASP A 335 8.70 -11.71 4.23
C ASP A 335 8.41 -10.60 3.20
N ARG A 336 9.33 -10.43 2.25
CA ARG A 336 9.25 -9.40 1.20
C ARG A 336 8.22 -9.77 0.13
N THR A 337 7.83 -11.04 0.03
CA THR A 337 6.77 -11.49 -0.88
C THR A 337 5.38 -11.14 -0.36
N ALA A 338 5.18 -11.21 0.97
CA ALA A 338 3.93 -10.86 1.63
C ALA A 338 3.89 -9.40 2.14
N GLY A 339 5.04 -8.72 2.21
CA GLY A 339 5.15 -7.38 2.80
C GLY A 339 4.95 -7.39 4.31
N GLN A 340 5.30 -8.48 4.99
CA GLN A 340 5.06 -8.71 6.41
C GLN A 340 6.38 -8.81 7.17
N MET A 341 6.42 -8.28 8.38
CA MET A 341 7.58 -8.39 9.25
C MET A 341 7.27 -8.96 10.63
N MET A 342 8.30 -9.51 11.25
CA MET A 342 8.35 -10.04 12.60
C MET A 342 9.61 -9.53 13.28
N ALA A 343 9.44 -8.83 14.41
CA ALA A 343 10.54 -8.29 15.20
C ALA A 343 10.10 -8.05 16.65
N PRO A 344 11.03 -8.16 17.64
CA PRO A 344 10.81 -7.61 18.97
C PRO A 344 10.45 -6.12 18.90
N SER A 345 9.70 -5.58 19.87
CA SER A 345 9.27 -4.18 19.80
C SER A 345 10.35 -3.21 20.27
N LEU A 346 10.76 -2.28 19.38
CA LEU A 346 11.71 -1.20 19.67
C LEU A 346 11.05 0.14 20.04
N SER A 347 9.73 0.18 20.26
CA SER A 347 9.01 1.44 20.45
C SER A 347 9.36 2.13 21.77
N VAL A 348 9.96 3.33 21.65
CA VAL A 348 10.39 4.21 22.75
C VAL A 348 9.34 5.31 23.03
N THR A 349 8.05 5.03 22.85
CA THR A 349 7.02 6.01 23.22
C THR A 349 6.71 5.93 24.72
N GLU A 350 6.34 7.04 25.36
CA GLU A 350 6.07 7.08 26.81
C GLU A 350 5.02 6.05 27.29
N LYS A 351 4.18 5.52 26.38
CA LYS A 351 3.11 4.55 26.66
C LYS A 351 3.46 3.11 26.24
N SER A 352 4.57 2.88 25.54
CA SER A 352 5.03 1.54 25.16
C SER A 352 6.13 1.06 26.11
N SER A 353 5.93 -0.09 26.75
CA SER A 353 7.00 -0.83 27.41
C SER A 353 7.74 -1.63 26.34
N SER A 354 8.79 -1.08 25.74
CA SER A 354 9.78 -1.93 25.06
C SER A 354 10.43 -2.84 26.10
N GLU A 355 10.77 -4.07 25.72
CA GLU A 355 11.48 -5.02 26.60
C GLU A 355 12.91 -4.54 26.93
N LEU A 356 13.50 -3.69 26.07
CA LEU A 356 14.74 -2.97 26.36
C LEU A 356 14.55 -1.86 27.42
N GLY A 357 13.31 -1.67 27.90
CA GLY A 357 12.93 -0.65 28.86
C GLY A 357 12.84 0.75 28.25
N LYS A 358 12.91 1.76 29.13
CA LYS A 358 13.05 3.17 28.76
C LYS A 358 14.44 3.64 29.15
N GLY A 359 15.03 4.54 28.36
CA GLY A 359 16.28 5.21 28.70
C GLY A 359 17.40 5.07 27.67
N PRO A 360 18.64 5.41 28.04
CA PRO A 360 19.76 5.53 27.10
C PRO A 360 20.09 4.23 26.36
N LEU A 361 19.97 3.08 27.02
CA LEU A 361 20.26 1.79 26.41
C LEU A 361 19.26 1.45 25.29
N ALA A 362 17.96 1.63 25.54
CA ALA A 362 16.93 1.40 24.53
C ALA A 362 17.11 2.33 23.32
N GLN A 363 17.44 3.60 23.56
CA GLN A 363 17.77 4.55 22.49
C GLN A 363 19.03 4.16 21.71
N PHE A 364 20.06 3.66 22.40
CA PHE A 364 21.29 3.20 21.78
C PHE A 364 21.04 2.00 20.86
N ILE A 365 20.33 0.96 21.34
CA ILE A 365 19.97 -0.21 20.52
C ILE A 365 19.08 0.20 19.34
N LYS A 366 18.11 1.09 19.57
CA LYS A 366 17.29 1.68 18.49
C LYS A 366 18.18 2.33 17.42
N SER A 367 19.10 3.21 17.82
CA SER A 367 20.03 3.86 16.89
C SER A 367 20.89 2.86 16.12
N LYS A 368 21.34 1.78 16.78
CA LYS A 368 22.12 0.70 16.17
C LYS A 368 21.33 -0.01 15.08
N VAL A 369 20.08 -0.37 15.37
CA VAL A 369 19.19 -1.06 14.43
C VAL A 369 18.87 -0.17 13.23
N TRP A 370 18.55 1.12 13.44
CA TRP A 370 18.28 2.07 12.35
C TRP A 370 19.50 2.29 11.46
N SER A 371 20.70 2.39 12.05
CA SER A 371 21.97 2.47 11.33
C SER A 371 22.19 1.22 10.47
N LEU A 372 21.94 0.03 11.03
CA LEU A 372 22.05 -1.24 10.31
C LEU A 372 21.09 -1.32 9.12
N ILE A 373 19.83 -0.90 9.27
CA ILE A 373 18.86 -0.85 8.16
C ILE A 373 19.38 0.05 7.03
N GLY A 374 19.86 1.26 7.38
CA GLY A 374 20.43 2.20 6.40
C GLY A 374 21.70 1.67 5.73
N LEU A 375 22.54 0.96 6.47
CA LEU A 375 23.75 0.32 5.94
C LEU A 375 23.41 -0.83 5.00
N ALA A 376 22.55 -1.75 5.43
CA ALA A 376 22.08 -2.88 4.64
C ALA A 376 21.54 -2.44 3.28
N ARG A 377 20.70 -1.40 3.26
CA ARG A 377 20.16 -0.81 2.02
C ARG A 377 21.24 -0.27 1.10
N ARG A 378 22.22 0.47 1.62
CA ARG A 378 23.34 1.00 0.82
C ARG A 378 24.19 -0.12 0.21
N TYR A 379 24.41 -1.21 0.94
CA TYR A 379 25.13 -2.37 0.42
C TYR A 379 24.29 -3.17 -0.57
N LEU A 380 22.98 -3.27 -0.35
CA LEU A 380 22.04 -3.89 -1.29
C LEU A 380 21.97 -3.13 -2.61
N GLN A 381 22.02 -1.79 -2.60
CA GLN A 381 22.17 -0.99 -3.82
C GLN A 381 23.43 -1.35 -4.62
N LYS A 382 24.49 -1.79 -3.94
CA LYS A 382 25.74 -2.25 -4.56
C LYS A 382 25.74 -3.73 -4.95
N GLY A 383 24.58 -4.40 -4.85
CA GLY A 383 24.40 -5.81 -5.21
C GLY A 383 24.73 -6.80 -4.07
N TYR A 384 25.07 -6.34 -2.87
CA TYR A 384 25.37 -7.23 -1.75
C TYR A 384 24.10 -7.67 -1.02
N THR A 385 23.80 -8.97 -1.08
CA THR A 385 22.65 -9.59 -0.40
C THR A 385 22.99 -10.10 1.00
N THR A 386 24.27 -10.13 1.37
CA THR A 386 24.72 -10.53 2.69
C THR A 386 25.77 -9.55 3.20
N LEU A 387 25.66 -9.16 4.46
CA LEU A 387 26.60 -8.28 5.14
C LEU A 387 26.78 -8.80 6.57
N MET A 388 28.02 -8.80 7.05
CA MET A 388 28.36 -9.02 8.45
C MET A 388 29.41 -7.99 8.85
N LEU A 389 29.16 -7.27 9.93
CA LEU A 389 29.99 -6.16 10.37
C LEU A 389 30.12 -6.21 11.90
N GLN A 390 31.35 -6.10 12.39
CA GLN A 390 31.57 -5.73 13.79
C GLN A 390 31.50 -4.21 13.96
N ASP A 391 30.64 -3.77 14.87
CA ASP A 391 30.45 -2.37 15.22
C ASP A 391 30.52 -2.25 16.75
N GLY A 392 31.73 -2.01 17.26
CA GLY A 392 32.02 -2.01 18.70
C GLY A 392 31.71 -3.36 19.33
N ASP A 393 30.95 -3.34 20.44
CA ASP A 393 30.58 -4.55 21.19
C ASP A 393 29.46 -5.38 20.53
N TYR A 394 29.14 -5.13 19.25
CA TYR A 394 28.03 -5.77 18.54
C TYR A 394 28.47 -6.31 17.18
N CYS A 395 27.92 -7.47 16.82
CA CYS A 395 27.99 -8.04 15.48
C CYS A 395 26.65 -7.82 14.79
N CYS A 396 26.64 -6.95 13.78
CA CYS A 396 25.47 -6.66 12.97
C CYS A 396 25.53 -7.49 11.69
N SER A 397 24.44 -8.18 11.37
CA SER A 397 24.35 -8.97 10.15
C SER A 397 23.04 -8.73 9.40
N TYR A 398 23.13 -8.91 8.10
CA TYR A 398 22.05 -8.73 7.14
C TYR A 398 22.10 -9.85 6.12
N PHE A 399 20.95 -10.45 5.85
CA PHE A 399 20.78 -11.53 4.88
C PHE A 399 19.53 -11.27 4.05
N LEU A 400 19.67 -11.36 2.73
CA LEU A 400 18.58 -11.39 1.77
C LEU A 400 18.70 -12.67 0.96
N TRP A 401 17.63 -13.45 0.88
CA TRP A 401 17.63 -14.70 0.14
C TRP A 401 16.30 -14.99 -0.53
N PHE A 402 16.33 -15.96 -1.44
CA PHE A 402 15.19 -16.37 -2.23
C PHE A 402 14.93 -17.86 -2.01
N GLU A 403 13.65 -18.22 -1.95
CA GLU A 403 13.19 -19.60 -1.82
C GLU A 403 12.09 -19.90 -2.83
N ASN A 404 11.86 -21.18 -3.11
CA ASN A 404 10.68 -21.62 -3.83
C ASN A 404 9.51 -21.97 -2.89
N GLU A 405 8.38 -22.42 -3.44
CA GLU A 405 7.20 -22.78 -2.64
C GLU A 405 7.45 -23.94 -1.68
N LEU A 406 8.39 -24.83 -2.02
CA LEU A 406 8.78 -25.97 -1.19
C LEU A 406 9.65 -25.54 0.01
N GLY A 407 10.14 -24.29 0.03
CA GLY A 407 11.06 -23.77 1.04
C GLY A 407 12.53 -24.12 0.76
N CYS A 408 12.85 -24.49 -0.48
CA CYS A 408 14.22 -24.70 -0.91
C CYS A 408 14.83 -23.35 -1.34
N LYS A 409 16.03 -23.05 -0.82
CA LYS A 409 16.79 -21.86 -1.20
C LYS A 409 17.18 -21.92 -2.67
N LEU A 410 16.88 -20.87 -3.42
CA LEU A 410 17.21 -20.72 -4.83
C LEU A 410 18.69 -20.32 -5.00
N GLU A 411 19.24 -20.64 -6.18
CA GLU A 411 20.60 -20.22 -6.53
C GLU A 411 20.73 -18.69 -6.54
N VAL A 412 21.88 -18.22 -6.07
CA VAL A 412 22.15 -16.78 -5.98
C VAL A 412 22.40 -16.24 -7.38
N ILE A 413 21.47 -15.41 -7.86
CA ILE A 413 21.66 -14.61 -9.07
C ILE A 413 22.22 -13.25 -8.66
N GLU A 414 23.22 -12.75 -9.38
CA GLU A 414 23.77 -11.42 -9.11
C GLU A 414 22.67 -10.35 -9.12
N VAL A 415 22.56 -9.64 -8.01
CA VAL A 415 21.57 -8.58 -7.85
C VAL A 415 22.01 -7.35 -8.64
N PRO A 416 21.13 -6.74 -9.47
CA PRO A 416 21.49 -5.57 -10.25
C PRO A 416 22.00 -4.43 -9.37
N VAL A 417 23.20 -3.94 -9.70
CA VAL A 417 23.81 -2.78 -9.04
C VAL A 417 23.10 -1.50 -9.48
N LEU A 418 22.69 -0.69 -8.50
CA LEU A 418 22.12 0.62 -8.70
C LEU A 418 23.24 1.68 -8.61
N SER A 419 23.14 2.75 -9.42
CA SER A 419 24.08 3.87 -9.36
C SER A 419 23.96 4.63 -8.03
N ASP A 420 25.02 5.32 -7.60
CA ASP A 420 24.96 6.15 -6.39
C ASP A 420 23.96 7.32 -6.53
N ASP A 421 23.71 7.78 -7.77
CA ASP A 421 22.68 8.79 -8.09
C ASP A 421 21.26 8.23 -8.13
N SER A 422 21.09 6.91 -7.97
CA SER A 422 19.76 6.28 -7.96
C SER A 422 18.98 6.65 -6.70
N THR A 423 17.66 6.59 -6.79
CA THR A 423 16.81 6.78 -5.63
C THR A 423 17.08 5.71 -4.57
N PRO A 424 17.18 6.09 -3.28
CA PRO A 424 17.50 5.14 -2.22
C PRO A 424 16.40 4.09 -2.07
N ILE A 425 16.77 2.87 -1.67
CA ILE A 425 15.80 1.82 -1.35
C ILE A 425 14.91 2.32 -0.21
N GLY A 426 13.60 2.42 -0.48
CA GLY A 426 12.67 3.22 0.33
C GLY A 426 11.26 3.27 -0.26
N MET A 427 10.23 3.43 0.60
CA MET A 427 8.83 3.47 0.14
C MET A 427 8.56 4.56 -0.89
N LEU A 428 9.26 5.69 -0.78
CA LEU A 428 9.08 6.84 -1.68
C LEU A 428 9.77 6.67 -3.04
N ALA A 429 10.71 5.73 -3.16
CA ALA A 429 11.52 5.49 -4.35
C ALA A 429 10.98 4.34 -5.24
N GLY A 430 9.84 3.76 -4.85
CA GLY A 430 9.25 2.56 -5.45
C GLY A 430 9.78 1.26 -4.85
N ASP A 431 9.04 0.16 -4.97
CA ASP A 431 9.42 -1.11 -4.35
C ASP A 431 10.58 -1.79 -5.08
N TYR A 432 11.76 -1.62 -4.51
CA TYR A 432 12.98 -2.28 -4.94
C TYR A 432 12.86 -3.82 -4.87
N TYR A 433 12.33 -4.36 -3.77
CA TYR A 433 12.29 -5.79 -3.51
C TYR A 433 11.36 -6.51 -4.49
N ARG A 434 10.31 -5.84 -4.96
CA ARG A 434 9.48 -6.37 -6.03
C ARG A 434 10.19 -6.39 -7.39
N LYS A 435 10.88 -5.32 -7.77
CA LYS A 435 11.69 -5.31 -9.00
C LYS A 435 12.69 -6.47 -8.96
N LEU A 436 13.25 -6.73 -7.79
CA LEU A 436 14.14 -7.84 -7.54
C LEU A 436 13.44 -9.21 -7.63
N LEU A 437 12.25 -9.37 -7.04
CA LEU A 437 11.42 -10.57 -7.20
C LEU A 437 11.11 -10.86 -8.68
N ARG A 438 10.68 -9.85 -9.45
CA ARG A 438 10.43 -9.99 -10.89
C ARG A 438 11.67 -10.39 -11.67
N TYR A 439 12.83 -9.84 -11.30
CA TYR A 439 14.11 -10.20 -11.90
C TYR A 439 14.45 -11.67 -11.65
N TYR A 440 14.31 -12.15 -10.41
CA TYR A 440 14.51 -13.56 -10.08
C TYR A 440 13.48 -14.49 -10.74
N SER A 441 12.19 -14.14 -10.74
CA SER A 441 11.14 -14.95 -11.36
C SER A 441 11.34 -15.17 -12.86
N LYS A 442 11.97 -14.22 -13.57
CA LYS A 442 12.31 -14.40 -15.00
C LYS A 442 13.32 -15.53 -15.23
N ASN A 443 14.20 -15.75 -14.26
CA ASN A 443 15.23 -16.79 -14.30
C ASN A 443 14.72 -18.13 -13.73
N HIS A 444 13.65 -18.10 -12.93
CA HIS A 444 12.99 -19.27 -12.35
C HIS A 444 11.53 -19.41 -12.82
N GLN A 445 11.29 -19.50 -14.13
CA GLN A 445 9.93 -19.48 -14.70
C GLN A 445 9.03 -20.66 -14.30
N ALA A 446 9.62 -21.74 -13.80
CA ALA A 446 8.89 -22.94 -13.39
C ALA A 446 8.43 -22.92 -11.92
N GLU A 447 8.89 -21.95 -11.11
CA GLU A 447 8.66 -21.94 -9.66
C GLU A 447 8.24 -20.56 -9.18
N VAL A 448 7.40 -20.50 -8.14
CA VAL A 448 7.06 -19.22 -7.50
C VAL A 448 8.21 -18.84 -6.58
N VAL A 449 8.82 -17.69 -6.88
CA VAL A 449 9.93 -17.13 -6.11
C VAL A 449 9.40 -16.34 -4.91
N LYS A 450 9.92 -16.68 -3.75
CA LYS A 450 9.72 -15.96 -2.48
C LYS A 450 11.01 -15.25 -2.08
N CYS A 451 10.89 -14.10 -1.43
CA CYS A 451 12.02 -13.26 -1.00
C CYS A 451 11.91 -12.96 0.50
N TYR A 452 13.03 -13.17 1.18
CA TYR A 452 13.15 -13.01 2.62
C TYR A 452 14.33 -12.14 2.96
N GLU A 453 14.18 -11.38 4.03
CA GLU A 453 15.20 -10.51 4.55
C GLU A 453 15.30 -10.69 6.08
N LEU A 454 16.51 -10.73 6.60
CA LEU A 454 16.78 -10.85 8.02
C LEU A 454 17.91 -9.89 8.41
N LEU A 455 17.62 -9.02 9.37
CA LEU A 455 18.62 -8.21 10.06
C LEU A 455 18.78 -8.75 11.47
N THR A 456 20.01 -8.91 11.96
CA THR A 456 20.24 -9.27 13.35
C THR A 456 21.33 -8.41 13.98
N VAL A 457 21.21 -8.20 15.28
CA VAL A 457 22.20 -7.57 16.14
C VAL A 457 22.55 -8.59 17.22
N HIS A 458 23.77 -9.10 17.20
CA HIS A 458 24.34 -9.96 18.23
C HIS A 458 25.39 -9.21 19.03
N LEU A 459 25.77 -9.73 20.20
CA LEU A 459 26.97 -9.30 20.91
C LEU A 459 28.22 -9.64 20.09
N GLY A 460 29.20 -8.74 20.05
CA GLY A 460 30.42 -8.86 19.25
C GLY A 460 31.36 -10.00 19.66
N ILE A 461 31.14 -10.57 20.85
CA ILE A 461 31.86 -11.75 21.34
C ILE A 461 31.40 -13.06 20.67
N ILE A 462 30.23 -13.07 20.02
CA ILE A 462 29.68 -14.26 19.38
C ILE A 462 30.46 -14.53 18.07
N PRO A 463 31.02 -15.73 17.86
CA PRO A 463 31.71 -16.09 16.63
C PRO A 463 30.83 -15.98 15.39
N SER A 464 31.40 -15.54 14.27
CA SER A 464 30.67 -15.33 13.01
C SER A 464 29.96 -16.58 12.51
N GLU A 465 30.57 -17.76 12.65
CA GLU A 465 29.96 -19.04 12.25
C GLU A 465 28.68 -19.32 13.06
N LEU A 466 28.72 -19.01 14.36
CA LEU A 466 27.57 -19.17 15.25
C LEU A 466 26.48 -18.15 14.93
N VAL A 467 26.84 -16.90 14.60
CA VAL A 467 25.87 -15.88 14.16
C VAL A 467 25.13 -16.33 12.89
N VAL A 468 25.84 -16.87 11.90
CA VAL A 468 25.20 -17.40 10.67
C VAL A 468 24.29 -18.58 11.00
N GLN A 469 24.74 -19.51 11.85
CA GLN A 469 23.92 -20.65 12.26
C GLN A 469 22.65 -20.20 12.99
N GLN A 470 22.77 -19.31 13.99
CA GLN A 470 21.64 -18.77 14.73
C GLN A 470 20.67 -18.02 13.81
N ALA A 471 21.16 -17.26 12.82
CA ALA A 471 20.31 -16.58 11.84
C ALA A 471 19.50 -17.58 10.99
N CYS A 472 20.11 -18.68 10.54
CA CYS A 472 19.43 -19.74 9.80
C CYS A 472 18.37 -20.45 10.67
N ASP A 473 18.69 -20.74 11.92
CA ASP A 473 17.78 -21.39 12.87
C ASP A 473 16.59 -20.49 13.22
N LEU A 474 16.86 -19.20 13.45
CA LEU A 474 15.86 -18.17 13.70
C LEU A 474 14.90 -18.04 12.52
N ALA A 475 15.43 -17.92 11.29
CA ALA A 475 14.60 -17.83 10.09
C ALA A 475 13.67 -19.05 9.96
N ARG A 476 14.17 -20.27 10.22
CA ARG A 476 13.36 -21.50 10.20
C ARG A 476 12.26 -21.51 11.26
N ARG A 477 12.55 -21.08 12.49
CA ARG A 477 11.53 -21.02 13.57
C ARG A 477 10.51 -19.89 13.37
N LEU A 478 10.88 -18.82 12.67
CA LEU A 478 9.94 -17.75 12.28
C LEU A 478 9.11 -18.15 11.06
N TRP A 479 9.63 -19.03 10.21
CA TRP A 479 8.95 -19.58 9.05
C TRP A 479 7.78 -20.52 9.39
N GLU A 480 7.91 -21.36 10.42
CA GLU A 480 6.86 -22.33 10.80
C GLU A 480 5.49 -21.69 11.15
N PRO A 481 5.40 -20.62 11.97
CA PRO A 481 4.14 -19.91 12.22
C PRO A 481 3.60 -19.14 11.01
N SER A 482 4.45 -18.82 10.03
CA SER A 482 4.08 -18.04 8.84
C SER A 482 3.39 -18.87 7.75
N ARG A 483 3.49 -20.21 7.81
CA ARG A 483 2.81 -21.17 6.93
C ARG A 483 1.30 -21.31 7.14
N ILE A 484 0.67 -20.55 8.05
CA ILE A 484 -0.80 -20.48 8.08
C ILE A 484 -1.21 -19.92 6.72
N PRO A 485 -1.79 -20.75 5.84
CA PRO A 485 -2.07 -20.33 4.48
C PRO A 485 -3.10 -19.21 4.58
N LEU A 486 -2.73 -18.02 4.09
CA LEU A 486 -3.76 -17.20 3.45
C LEU A 486 -4.12 -18.01 2.20
N LEU A 487 -5.25 -18.72 2.29
CA LEU A 487 -5.82 -19.62 1.28
C LEU A 487 -5.57 -19.14 -0.16
#